data_AF-A0A950A4T7-F1
#
_entry.id   AF-A0A950A4T7-F1
#
_cell.length_a   1.000
_cell.length_b   1.000
_cell.length_c   1.000
_cell.angle_alpha   90.00
_cell.angle_beta   90.00
_cell.angle_gamma   90.00
#
_symmetry.space_group_name_H-M   'P 1'
#
loop_
_entity.id
_entity.type
_entity.pdbx_description
1 polymer ?
#
loop_
_entity_poly.entity_id
_entity_poly.type
_entity_poly.pdbx_seq_one_letter_code
_entity_poly.pdbx_strand_id
1 'polypeptide(L)'
;WHRPFVHDGTYSPFRRRRFGAPADDVPAERFVVFDQDHDQVGNRAFGDRLPAPARPLAAFCMLLSPYVPMLFMGEEYGEDAPFQFFSDHIDPDIADATREGRRAEFASFAAFSKEEIPDPQDPATFERSKLTRRHDPDIAQLYAELLRVRKQLPSGDVDAIEFDESARWLRVRRGAFEIAMNFAAEPRRVPCPGGESVVLATAAAERAVLGDGYVQLPPMSGALIA
;
A
#
# COMPACT_ATOMS: atom_id res chain seq x y z
N TRP A 1 15.60 -14.32 5.75
CA TRP A 1 14.23 -14.86 5.89
C TRP A 1 13.52 -14.48 4.60
N HIS A 2 13.25 -15.44 3.74
CA HIS A 2 12.65 -15.19 2.42
C HIS A 2 11.32 -15.94 2.40
N ARG A 3 10.21 -15.21 2.60
CA ARG A 3 8.84 -15.74 2.58
C ARG A 3 7.93 -14.71 1.90
N PRO A 4 7.81 -14.76 0.56
CA PRO A 4 7.09 -13.73 -0.21
C PRO A 4 5.57 -13.80 -0.03
N PHE A 5 5.04 -14.94 0.46
CA PHE A 5 3.62 -15.12 0.73
C PHE A 5 3.33 -15.25 2.23
N VAL A 6 2.30 -14.56 2.71
CA VAL A 6 1.75 -14.74 4.07
C VAL A 6 1.15 -16.15 4.23
N HIS A 7 0.48 -16.64 3.18
CA HIS A 7 -0.03 -18.01 3.09
C HIS A 7 0.84 -18.83 2.14
N ASP A 8 1.75 -19.63 2.69
CA ASP A 8 2.71 -20.48 1.98
C ASP A 8 2.48 -21.98 2.26
N GLY A 9 1.21 -22.38 2.40
CA GLY A 9 0.79 -23.71 2.86
C GLY A 9 0.14 -23.70 4.25
N THR A 10 -0.04 -22.52 4.83
CA THR A 10 -0.73 -22.31 6.11
C THR A 10 -2.26 -22.30 5.94
N TYR A 11 -2.98 -22.42 7.06
CA TYR A 11 -4.44 -22.37 7.06
C TYR A 11 -4.93 -20.93 6.86
N SER A 12 -5.77 -20.72 5.85
CA SER A 12 -6.45 -19.44 5.63
C SER A 12 -7.84 -19.47 6.23
N PRO A 13 -8.17 -18.61 7.23
CA PRO A 13 -9.51 -18.56 7.81
C PRO A 13 -10.56 -18.09 6.81
N PHE A 14 -10.19 -17.19 5.88
CA PHE A 14 -11.06 -16.71 4.81
C PHE A 14 -11.44 -17.85 3.85
N ARG A 15 -10.46 -18.63 3.38
CA ARG A 15 -10.70 -19.74 2.44
C ARG A 15 -11.13 -21.05 3.12
N ARG A 16 -11.03 -21.12 4.46
CA ARG A 16 -11.32 -22.30 5.30
C ARG A 16 -10.57 -23.56 4.85
N ARG A 17 -9.32 -23.41 4.39
CA ARG A 17 -8.44 -24.51 3.95
C ARG A 17 -6.97 -24.12 4.04
N ARG A 18 -6.07 -25.10 3.93
CA ARG A 18 -4.64 -24.83 3.65
C ARG A 18 -4.52 -24.22 2.26
N PHE A 19 -3.74 -23.15 2.15
CA PHE A 19 -3.63 -22.36 0.93
C PHE A 19 -2.21 -21.89 0.69
N GLY A 20 -1.83 -21.78 -0.58
CA GLY A 20 -0.49 -21.42 -1.01
C GLY A 20 0.51 -22.58 -0.92
N ALA A 21 1.75 -22.27 -1.27
CA ALA A 21 2.92 -23.14 -1.17
C ALA A 21 4.15 -22.26 -0.90
N PRO A 22 5.24 -22.81 -0.35
CA PRO A 22 6.51 -22.10 -0.23
C PRO A 22 6.99 -21.64 -1.61
N ALA A 23 7.64 -20.49 -1.66
CA ALA A 23 8.26 -19.94 -2.86
C ALA A 23 9.63 -19.37 -2.53
N ASP A 24 10.31 -20.01 -1.56
CA ASP A 24 11.57 -19.52 -1.00
C ASP A 24 12.72 -19.61 -2.02
N ASP A 25 12.54 -20.39 -3.09
CA ASP A 25 13.45 -20.61 -4.22
C ASP A 25 13.22 -19.64 -5.39
N VAL A 26 12.19 -18.80 -5.32
CA VAL A 26 11.84 -17.84 -6.37
C VAL A 26 12.45 -16.48 -6.03
N PRO A 27 13.25 -15.86 -6.93
CA PRO A 27 13.83 -14.55 -6.66
C PRO A 27 12.78 -13.46 -6.42
N ALA A 28 13.08 -12.51 -5.52
CA ALA A 28 12.19 -11.40 -5.17
C ALA A 28 11.69 -10.62 -6.41
N GLU A 29 12.50 -10.47 -7.46
CA GLU A 29 12.12 -9.74 -8.67
C GLU A 29 11.04 -10.44 -9.51
N ARG A 30 10.63 -11.66 -9.15
CA ARG A 30 9.52 -12.38 -9.79
C ARG A 30 8.17 -12.06 -9.17
N PHE A 31 8.14 -11.32 -8.06
CA PHE A 31 6.91 -10.91 -7.40
C PHE A 31 6.61 -9.46 -7.72
N VAL A 32 5.41 -9.20 -8.22
CA VAL A 32 4.87 -7.85 -8.38
C VAL A 32 4.07 -7.51 -7.13
N VAL A 33 4.35 -6.36 -6.53
CA VAL A 33 3.66 -5.84 -5.35
C VAL A 33 3.07 -4.47 -5.61
N PHE A 34 2.00 -4.17 -4.90
CA PHE A 34 1.26 -2.93 -5.01
C PHE A 34 0.51 -2.68 -3.70
N ASP A 35 0.32 -1.42 -3.33
CA ASP A 35 -0.57 -0.98 -2.26
C ASP A 35 -1.93 -0.51 -2.80
N GLN A 36 -2.00 -0.20 -4.09
CA GLN A 36 -3.26 0.04 -4.82
C GLN A 36 -3.19 -0.57 -6.22
N ASP A 37 -4.33 -1.04 -6.73
CA ASP A 37 -4.55 -1.36 -8.13
C ASP A 37 -6.05 -1.20 -8.47
N HIS A 38 -6.42 -1.51 -9.70
CA HIS A 38 -7.81 -1.41 -10.15
C HIS A 38 -8.76 -2.33 -9.39
N ASP A 39 -8.30 -3.48 -8.88
CA ASP A 39 -9.11 -4.44 -8.14
C ASP A 39 -9.22 -4.06 -6.66
N GLN A 40 -8.11 -3.71 -6.00
CA GLN A 40 -8.06 -3.32 -4.59
C GLN A 40 -8.81 -2.01 -4.34
N VAL A 41 -8.86 -1.12 -5.34
CA VAL A 41 -9.69 0.10 -5.31
C VAL A 41 -11.08 -0.20 -5.86
N GLY A 42 -11.20 -0.71 -7.08
CA GLY A 42 -12.45 -0.85 -7.82
C GLY A 42 -13.42 -1.92 -7.30
N ASN A 43 -12.94 -2.95 -6.60
CA ASN A 43 -13.83 -3.92 -5.96
C ASN A 43 -14.32 -3.46 -4.58
N ARG A 44 -14.01 -2.24 -4.15
CA ARG A 44 -14.62 -1.62 -2.98
C ARG A 44 -15.98 -1.04 -3.36
N ALA A 45 -16.90 -1.02 -2.40
CA ALA A 45 -18.27 -0.54 -2.60
C ALA A 45 -18.34 0.82 -3.32
N PHE A 46 -17.47 1.76 -2.96
CA PHE A 46 -17.45 3.13 -3.49
C PHE A 46 -16.23 3.43 -4.37
N GLY A 47 -15.37 2.44 -4.62
CA GLY A 47 -14.12 2.65 -5.37
C GLY A 47 -13.13 3.57 -4.64
N ASP A 48 -13.20 3.68 -3.31
CA ASP A 48 -12.36 4.57 -2.54
C ASP A 48 -10.89 4.11 -2.53
N ARG A 49 -9.99 5.06 -2.78
CA ARG A 49 -8.54 4.84 -2.72
C ARG A 49 -8.07 4.60 -1.29
N LEU A 50 -6.81 4.19 -1.14
CA LEU A 50 -6.19 4.05 0.18
C LEU A 50 -6.34 5.38 0.97
N PRO A 51 -6.70 5.35 2.27
CA PRO A 51 -6.90 6.57 3.05
C PRO A 51 -5.63 7.43 3.08
N ALA A 52 -5.79 8.75 2.90
CA ALA A 52 -4.67 9.70 2.80
C ALA A 52 -3.61 9.55 3.92
N PRO A 53 -3.96 9.34 5.21
CA PRO A 53 -2.96 9.17 6.27
C PRO A 53 -2.09 7.92 6.15
N ALA A 54 -2.52 6.89 5.40
CA ALA A 54 -1.77 5.65 5.21
C ALA A 54 -0.88 5.67 3.96
N ARG A 55 -1.18 6.50 2.96
CA ARG A 55 -0.50 6.53 1.65
C ARG A 55 1.02 6.70 1.76
N PRO A 56 1.57 7.63 2.57
CA PRO A 56 3.03 7.82 2.62
C PRO A 56 3.79 6.57 3.09
N LEU A 57 3.30 5.90 4.14
CA LEU A 57 3.94 4.71 4.68
C LEU A 57 3.73 3.48 3.77
N ALA A 58 2.55 3.37 3.14
CA ALA A 58 2.28 2.30 2.17
C ALA A 58 3.21 2.39 0.95
N ALA A 59 3.33 3.58 0.35
CA ALA A 59 4.24 3.84 -0.76
C ALA A 59 5.69 3.57 -0.36
N PHE A 60 6.12 3.98 0.83
CA PHE A 60 7.46 3.73 1.37
C PHE A 60 7.75 2.23 1.52
N CYS A 61 6.81 1.47 2.10
CA CYS A 61 6.94 0.02 2.25
C CYS A 61 7.03 -0.69 0.89
N MET A 62 6.12 -0.35 -0.03
CA MET A 62 6.02 -0.97 -1.35
C MET A 62 7.23 -0.62 -2.24
N LEU A 63 7.60 0.66 -2.35
CA LEU A 63 8.69 1.12 -3.21
C LEU A 63 10.08 0.78 -2.68
N LEU A 64 10.26 0.56 -1.37
CA LEU A 64 11.55 0.16 -0.81
C LEU A 64 11.65 -1.36 -0.54
N SER A 65 10.62 -2.13 -0.93
CA SER A 65 10.64 -3.59 -0.90
C SER A 65 11.61 -4.19 -1.95
N PRO A 66 12.05 -5.45 -1.80
CA PRO A 66 12.90 -6.12 -2.78
C PRO A 66 12.14 -6.52 -4.06
N TYR A 67 10.81 -6.49 -4.04
CA TYR A 67 9.93 -6.94 -5.11
C TYR A 67 9.79 -5.91 -6.23
N VAL A 68 9.09 -6.25 -7.33
CA VAL A 68 8.79 -5.33 -8.43
C VAL A 68 7.54 -4.50 -8.07
N PRO A 69 7.67 -3.18 -7.83
CA PRO A 69 6.52 -2.34 -7.52
C PRO A 69 5.69 -2.06 -8.77
N MET A 70 4.37 -2.10 -8.63
CA MET A 70 3.41 -1.61 -9.61
C MET A 70 2.67 -0.42 -9.00
N LEU A 71 2.55 0.67 -9.77
CA LEU A 71 1.78 1.83 -9.35
C LEU A 71 0.38 1.84 -9.95
N PHE A 72 -0.61 2.28 -9.17
CA PHE A 72 -1.94 2.59 -9.68
C PHE A 72 -2.06 4.06 -10.05
N MET A 73 -2.58 4.34 -11.26
CA MET A 73 -2.62 5.68 -11.82
C MET A 73 -3.16 6.73 -10.83
N GLY A 74 -2.34 7.75 -10.58
CA GLY A 74 -2.66 8.89 -9.75
C GLY A 74 -2.25 8.78 -8.30
N GLU A 75 -1.84 7.61 -7.80
CA GLU A 75 -1.36 7.52 -6.42
C GLU A 75 -0.08 8.30 -6.18
N GLU A 76 0.75 8.46 -7.21
CA GLU A 76 2.04 9.13 -7.15
C GLU A 76 1.93 10.63 -6.89
N TYR A 77 0.74 11.21 -7.09
CA TYR A 77 0.45 12.62 -6.80
C TYR A 77 -0.71 12.80 -5.81
N GLY A 78 -1.17 11.71 -5.18
CA GLY A 78 -2.22 11.76 -4.17
C GLY A 78 -3.64 11.91 -4.73
N GLU A 79 -3.95 11.32 -5.89
CA GLU A 79 -5.30 11.33 -6.46
C GLU A 79 -6.36 10.90 -5.44
N ASP A 80 -7.45 11.67 -5.39
CA ASP A 80 -8.59 11.41 -4.51
C ASP A 80 -9.86 11.02 -5.28
N ALA A 81 -9.88 11.16 -6.61
CA ALA A 81 -10.95 10.55 -7.40
C ALA A 81 -11.04 9.05 -7.13
N PRO A 82 -12.23 8.51 -6.85
CA PRO A 82 -12.39 7.07 -6.72
C PRO A 82 -12.06 6.38 -8.04
N PHE A 83 -11.88 5.07 -8.00
CA PHE A 83 -11.93 4.25 -9.20
C PHE A 83 -13.06 3.26 -9.01
N GLN A 84 -14.23 3.58 -9.56
CA GLN A 84 -15.46 2.81 -9.38
C GLN A 84 -15.57 1.71 -10.43
N PHE A 85 -16.31 0.65 -10.15
CA PHE A 85 -16.68 -0.32 -11.16
C PHE A 85 -17.75 0.31 -12.09
N PHE A 86 -17.44 0.47 -13.37
CA PHE A 86 -18.33 0.99 -14.41
C PHE A 86 -18.37 0.06 -15.63
N SER A 87 -19.50 0.06 -16.32
CA SER A 87 -19.77 -0.73 -17.53
C SER A 87 -20.60 0.08 -18.53
N ASP A 88 -20.65 -0.38 -19.77
CA ASP A 88 -21.51 0.17 -20.82
C ASP A 88 -22.16 -0.98 -21.62
N HIS A 89 -22.91 -1.83 -20.92
CA HIS A 89 -23.63 -2.95 -21.51
C HIS A 89 -24.81 -2.44 -22.35
N ILE A 90 -24.83 -2.82 -23.63
CA ILE A 90 -25.91 -2.49 -24.56
C ILE A 90 -27.17 -3.33 -24.27
N ASP A 91 -26.97 -4.58 -23.84
CA ASP A 91 -28.06 -5.49 -23.49
C ASP A 91 -28.65 -5.12 -22.11
N PRO A 92 -29.95 -4.78 -22.03
CA PRO A 92 -30.57 -4.36 -20.77
C PRO A 92 -30.61 -5.48 -19.72
N ASP A 93 -30.71 -6.76 -20.12
CA ASP A 93 -30.75 -7.86 -19.17
C ASP A 93 -29.38 -8.04 -18.49
N ILE A 94 -28.29 -7.85 -19.25
CA ILE A 94 -26.92 -7.86 -18.71
C ILE A 94 -26.68 -6.63 -17.84
N ALA A 95 -27.17 -5.46 -18.28
CA ALA A 95 -27.07 -4.21 -17.52
C ALA A 95 -27.69 -4.33 -16.13
N ASP A 96 -28.93 -4.84 -16.07
CA ASP A 96 -29.68 -5.04 -14.84
C ASP A 96 -29.06 -6.13 -13.97
N ALA A 97 -28.61 -7.25 -14.57
CA ALA A 97 -27.91 -8.30 -13.85
C ALA A 97 -26.62 -7.80 -13.19
N THR A 98 -25.82 -6.98 -13.89
CA THR A 98 -24.60 -6.37 -13.34
C THR A 98 -24.91 -5.43 -12.18
N ARG A 99 -25.92 -4.57 -12.32
CA ARG A 99 -26.38 -3.64 -11.27
C ARG A 99 -26.83 -4.38 -10.02
N GLU A 100 -27.69 -5.38 -10.16
CA GLU A 100 -28.21 -6.15 -9.04
C GLU A 100 -27.13 -7.03 -8.39
N GLY A 101 -26.23 -7.61 -9.19
CA GLY A 101 -25.07 -8.32 -8.69
C GLY A 101 -24.19 -7.44 -7.79
N ARG A 102 -23.90 -6.22 -8.24
CA ARG A 102 -23.09 -5.26 -7.46
C ARG A 102 -23.82 -4.80 -6.19
N ARG A 103 -25.12 -4.51 -6.26
CA ARG A 103 -25.92 -4.15 -5.08
C ARG A 103 -25.96 -5.27 -4.05
N ALA A 104 -26.15 -6.52 -4.50
CA ALA A 104 -26.20 -7.68 -3.62
C ALA A 104 -24.85 -7.94 -2.94
N GLU A 105 -23.73 -7.79 -3.67
CA GLU A 105 -22.37 -7.96 -3.13
C GLU A 105 -22.09 -7.01 -1.95
N PHE A 106 -22.57 -5.76 -2.01
CA PHE A 106 -22.33 -4.73 -0.99
C PHE A 106 -23.55 -4.35 -0.17
N ALA A 107 -24.62 -5.15 -0.19
CA ALA A 107 -25.87 -4.85 0.52
C ALA A 107 -25.66 -4.64 2.03
N SER A 108 -24.77 -5.42 2.64
CA SER A 108 -24.41 -5.28 4.05
C SER A 108 -23.67 -3.96 4.34
N PHE A 109 -22.84 -3.46 3.42
CA PHE A 109 -22.09 -2.22 3.57
C PHE A 109 -22.98 -0.98 3.38
N ALA A 110 -23.86 -0.98 2.39
CA ALA A 110 -24.81 0.11 2.13
C ALA A 110 -25.73 0.38 3.33
N ALA A 111 -26.12 -0.68 4.05
CA ALA A 111 -26.93 -0.58 5.26
C ALA A 111 -26.25 0.24 6.38
N PHE A 112 -24.91 0.32 6.39
CA PHE A 112 -24.16 1.10 7.37
C PHE A 112 -23.80 2.52 6.89
N SER A 113 -23.65 2.75 5.58
CA SER A 113 -23.20 4.04 5.06
C SER A 113 -24.32 5.06 4.76
N LYS A 114 -25.59 4.62 4.64
CA LYS A 114 -26.71 5.43 4.12
C LYS A 114 -26.50 6.00 2.71
N GLU A 115 -25.45 5.56 2.01
CA GLU A 115 -25.13 5.94 0.64
C GLU A 115 -25.50 4.80 -0.30
N GLU A 116 -26.02 5.15 -1.48
CA GLU A 116 -26.35 4.17 -2.50
C GLU A 116 -25.08 3.71 -3.23
N ILE A 117 -24.98 2.40 -3.48
CA ILE A 117 -23.88 1.83 -4.27
C ILE A 117 -23.92 2.44 -5.68
N PRO A 118 -22.79 2.98 -6.20
CA PRO A 118 -22.73 3.56 -7.53
C PRO A 118 -23.23 2.58 -8.59
N ASP A 119 -24.12 3.03 -9.44
CA ASP A 119 -24.60 2.26 -10.58
C ASP A 119 -23.48 2.08 -11.61
N PRO A 120 -23.07 0.85 -11.94
CA PRO A 120 -22.04 0.62 -12.95
C PRO A 120 -22.41 1.16 -14.34
N GLN A 121 -23.70 1.19 -14.69
CA GLN A 121 -24.20 1.64 -16.00
C GLN A 121 -24.48 3.15 -16.08
N ASP A 122 -24.41 3.87 -14.95
CA ASP A 122 -24.55 5.34 -14.95
C ASP A 122 -23.26 5.96 -15.48
N PRO A 123 -23.30 6.76 -16.58
CA PRO A 123 -22.11 7.46 -17.09
C PRO A 123 -21.40 8.29 -16.02
N ALA A 124 -22.11 8.80 -15.01
CA ALA A 124 -21.51 9.53 -13.91
C ALA A 124 -20.51 8.68 -13.09
N THR A 125 -20.67 7.36 -13.03
CA THR A 125 -19.73 6.44 -12.36
C THR A 125 -18.38 6.37 -13.08
N PHE A 126 -18.40 6.34 -14.42
CA PHE A 126 -17.19 6.49 -15.22
C PHE A 126 -16.59 7.89 -15.07
N GLU A 127 -17.41 8.95 -15.17
CA GLU A 127 -16.92 10.33 -15.08
C GLU A 127 -16.28 10.65 -13.73
N ARG A 128 -16.85 10.18 -12.61
CA ARG A 128 -16.25 10.31 -11.27
C ARG A 128 -14.93 9.55 -11.13
N SER A 129 -14.70 8.53 -11.97
CA SER A 129 -13.48 7.71 -11.94
C SER A 129 -12.33 8.28 -12.76
N LYS A 130 -12.54 9.41 -13.45
CA LYS A 130 -11.48 10.10 -14.19
C LYS A 130 -10.54 10.81 -13.22
N LEU A 131 -9.24 10.70 -13.50
CA LEU A 131 -8.20 11.39 -12.76
C LEU A 131 -8.43 12.90 -12.77
N THR A 132 -8.43 13.52 -11.58
CA THR A 132 -8.49 14.97 -11.44
C THR A 132 -7.17 15.62 -11.83
N ARG A 133 -6.06 14.88 -11.69
CA ARG A 133 -4.68 15.39 -11.87
C ARG A 133 -4.39 16.62 -11.01
N ARG A 134 -5.04 16.74 -9.85
CA ARG A 134 -4.65 17.70 -8.82
C ARG A 134 -3.54 17.06 -8.01
N HIS A 135 -2.35 17.65 -8.07
CA HIS A 135 -1.18 17.12 -7.40
C HIS A 135 -1.13 17.63 -5.96
N ASP A 136 -1.06 16.70 -5.01
CA ASP A 136 -0.50 16.97 -3.70
C ASP A 136 1.04 17.07 -3.85
N PRO A 137 1.65 18.25 -3.63
CA PRO A 137 3.07 18.45 -3.84
C PRO A 137 3.94 17.60 -2.90
N ASP A 138 3.49 17.35 -1.67
CA ASP A 138 4.25 16.60 -0.67
C ASP A 138 4.28 15.12 -1.06
N ILE A 139 3.14 14.57 -1.52
CA ILE A 139 3.08 13.20 -2.03
C ILE A 139 3.89 13.05 -3.32
N ALA A 140 3.75 13.99 -4.26
CA ALA A 140 4.49 13.96 -5.53
C ALA A 140 6.01 14.00 -5.29
N GLN A 141 6.46 14.85 -4.36
CA GLN A 141 7.87 14.91 -3.96
C GLN A 141 8.31 13.60 -3.29
N LEU A 142 7.51 13.05 -2.38
CA LEU A 142 7.81 11.78 -1.71
C LEU A 142 8.00 10.64 -2.71
N TYR A 143 7.09 10.48 -3.68
CA TYR A 143 7.21 9.43 -4.70
C TYR A 143 8.45 9.61 -5.57
N ALA A 144 8.76 10.84 -5.99
CA ALA A 144 9.97 11.13 -6.76
C ALA A 144 11.24 10.74 -5.98
N GLU A 145 11.30 11.09 -4.70
CA GLU A 145 12.43 10.73 -3.83
C GLU A 145 12.51 9.23 -3.55
N LEU A 146 11.38 8.56 -3.31
CA LEU A 146 11.31 7.10 -3.15
C LEU A 146 11.83 6.37 -4.38
N LEU A 147 11.41 6.77 -5.58
CA LEU A 147 11.90 6.21 -6.84
C LEU A 147 13.38 6.50 -7.08
N ARG A 148 13.88 7.66 -6.62
CA ARG A 148 15.31 8.01 -6.70
C ARG A 148 16.15 7.14 -5.78
N VAL A 149 15.75 6.94 -4.51
CA VAL A 149 16.50 6.13 -3.55
C VAL A 149 16.36 4.63 -3.82
N ARG A 150 15.22 4.17 -4.35
CA ARG A 150 15.03 2.77 -4.74
C ARG A 150 16.13 2.27 -5.67
N LYS A 151 16.59 3.11 -6.60
CA LYS A 151 17.68 2.79 -7.55
C LYS A 151 19.05 2.55 -6.88
N GLN A 152 19.19 2.94 -5.63
CA GLN A 152 20.42 2.79 -4.83
C GLN A 152 20.37 1.55 -3.92
N LEU A 153 19.19 0.96 -3.72
CA LEU A 153 19.05 -0.25 -2.92
C LEU A 153 19.59 -1.48 -3.66
N PRO A 154 20.28 -2.41 -2.98
CA PRO A 154 20.71 -3.66 -3.58
C PRO A 154 19.54 -4.47 -4.15
N SER A 155 19.72 -5.11 -5.31
CA SER A 155 18.78 -6.10 -5.84
C SER A 155 18.75 -7.38 -4.99
N GLY A 156 17.74 -8.22 -5.18
CA GLY A 156 17.58 -9.47 -4.44
C GLY A 156 17.02 -9.30 -3.03
N ASP A 157 17.20 -10.36 -2.24
CA ASP A 157 16.63 -10.50 -0.91
C ASP A 157 17.13 -9.45 0.10
N VAL A 158 16.37 -9.32 1.19
CA VAL A 158 16.73 -8.44 2.31
C VAL A 158 17.67 -9.16 3.28
N ASP A 159 18.58 -8.41 3.91
CA ASP A 159 19.61 -8.99 4.77
C ASP A 159 19.09 -9.34 6.17
N ALA A 160 18.16 -8.54 6.69
CA ALA A 160 17.55 -8.74 8.00
C ALA A 160 16.14 -8.14 8.06
N ILE A 161 15.29 -8.77 8.86
CA ILE A 161 13.96 -8.28 9.19
C ILE A 161 13.81 -8.41 10.71
N GLU A 162 13.49 -7.30 11.37
CA GLU A 162 13.19 -7.26 12.80
C GLU A 162 11.91 -6.47 13.03
N PHE A 163 11.10 -6.89 13.99
CA PHE A 163 9.83 -6.25 14.27
C PHE A 163 9.38 -6.51 15.71
N ASP A 164 8.43 -5.69 16.17
CA ASP A 164 7.66 -5.94 17.38
C ASP A 164 6.19 -5.74 17.05
N GLU A 165 5.43 -6.84 17.09
CA GLU A 165 3.99 -6.84 16.76
C GLU A 165 3.17 -6.03 17.78
N SER A 166 3.57 -6.04 19.05
CA SER A 166 2.86 -5.31 20.11
C SER A 166 3.14 -3.81 20.03
N ALA A 167 4.41 -3.44 19.81
CA ALA A 167 4.80 -2.05 19.64
C ALA A 167 4.50 -1.50 18.22
N ARG A 168 4.19 -2.38 17.26
CA ARG A 168 3.84 -2.11 15.86
C ARG A 168 4.93 -1.36 15.08
N TRP A 169 6.17 -1.84 15.15
CA TRP A 169 7.25 -1.36 14.29
C TRP A 169 7.90 -2.50 13.51
N LEU A 170 8.47 -2.15 12.35
CA LEU A 170 9.21 -3.05 11.46
C LEU A 170 10.49 -2.36 11.02
N ARG A 171 11.57 -3.13 10.95
CA ARG A 171 12.86 -2.73 10.41
C ARG A 171 13.32 -3.75 9.38
N VAL A 172 13.75 -3.28 8.23
CA VAL A 172 14.31 -4.11 7.15
C VAL A 172 15.67 -3.58 6.77
N ARG A 173 16.70 -4.43 6.78
CA ARG A 173 18.06 -4.06 6.33
C ARG A 173 18.28 -4.51 4.89
N ARG A 174 18.80 -3.59 4.06
CA ARG A 174 19.16 -3.82 2.66
C ARG A 174 20.49 -3.14 2.32
N GLY A 175 21.56 -3.92 2.27
CA GLY A 175 22.93 -3.43 2.17
C GLY A 175 23.30 -2.54 3.34
N ALA A 176 23.72 -1.32 3.02
CA ALA A 176 24.03 -0.28 4.00
C ALA A 176 22.79 0.43 4.55
N PHE A 177 21.59 0.13 4.04
CA PHE A 177 20.39 0.85 4.42
C PHE A 177 19.56 0.12 5.47
N GLU A 178 19.02 0.89 6.42
CA GLU A 178 18.01 0.49 7.39
C GLU A 178 16.68 1.16 7.03
N ILE A 179 15.65 0.35 6.77
CA ILE A 179 14.30 0.79 6.43
C ILE A 179 13.45 0.62 7.70
N ALA A 180 13.26 1.71 8.44
CA ALA A 180 12.50 1.72 9.70
C ALA A 180 11.07 2.21 9.48
N MET A 181 10.09 1.52 10.06
CA MET A 181 8.67 1.79 9.87
C MET A 181 7.90 1.70 11.19
N ASN A 182 7.06 2.70 11.47
CA ASN A 182 6.15 2.76 12.59
C ASN A 182 4.69 2.68 12.13
N PHE A 183 4.01 1.58 12.47
CA PHE A 183 2.60 1.34 12.19
C PHE A 183 1.70 1.64 13.39
N ALA A 184 2.25 2.07 14.53
CA ALA A 184 1.48 2.46 15.69
C ALA A 184 0.77 3.79 15.48
N ALA A 185 -0.28 4.02 16.29
CA ALA A 185 -0.94 5.33 16.41
C ALA A 185 -0.15 6.32 17.29
N GLU A 186 0.99 5.89 17.83
CA GLU A 186 1.85 6.66 18.72
C GLU A 186 3.28 6.72 18.17
N PRO A 187 4.10 7.70 18.58
CA PRO A 187 5.51 7.69 18.28
C PRO A 187 6.20 6.41 18.78
N ARG A 188 7.15 5.90 17.98
CA ARG A 188 7.96 4.73 18.33
C ARG A 188 9.43 5.00 18.09
N ARG A 189 10.27 4.44 18.96
CA ARG A 189 11.70 4.30 18.73
C ARG A 189 11.91 2.96 18.04
N VAL A 190 12.36 3.01 16.79
CA VAL A 190 12.67 1.82 16.00
C VAL A 190 14.18 1.61 16.08
N PRO A 191 14.67 0.44 16.51
CA PRO A 191 16.10 0.16 16.54
C PRO A 191 16.73 0.34 15.16
N CYS A 192 17.90 0.99 15.09
CA CYS A 192 18.70 1.13 13.88
C CYS A 192 20.19 1.25 14.25
N PRO A 193 20.80 0.17 14.78
CA PRO A 193 22.15 0.22 15.38
C PRO A 193 23.26 0.60 14.39
N GLY A 194 23.06 0.42 13.10
CA GLY A 194 24.02 0.79 12.05
C GLY A 194 23.75 2.14 11.37
N GLY A 195 22.75 2.90 11.83
CA GLY A 195 22.32 4.12 11.16
C GLY A 195 23.14 5.34 11.55
N GLU A 196 23.70 6.05 10.58
CA GLU A 196 24.47 7.29 10.77
C GLU A 196 23.70 8.53 10.35
N SER A 197 22.80 8.41 9.36
CA SER A 197 22.04 9.55 8.84
C SER A 197 20.68 9.18 8.26
N VAL A 198 19.69 10.06 8.42
CA VAL A 198 18.37 9.91 7.77
C VAL A 198 18.47 10.38 6.32
N VAL A 199 18.29 9.47 5.38
CA VAL A 199 18.32 9.72 3.93
C VAL A 199 16.98 10.26 3.44
N LEU A 200 15.88 9.69 3.93
CA LEU A 200 14.51 10.00 3.54
C LEU A 200 13.56 9.67 4.69
N ALA A 201 12.51 10.46 4.87
CA ALA A 201 11.41 10.15 5.79
C ALA A 201 10.05 10.44 5.13
N THR A 202 9.02 9.68 5.49
CA THR A 202 7.66 9.86 4.96
C THR A 202 6.88 10.97 5.66
N ALA A 203 7.23 11.27 6.90
CA ALA A 203 6.86 12.50 7.57
C ALA A 203 7.93 13.56 7.26
N ALA A 204 7.61 14.84 7.37
CA ALA A 204 8.61 15.92 7.28
C ALA A 204 9.86 15.55 8.10
N ALA A 205 11.04 15.61 7.47
CA ALA A 205 12.28 15.02 7.99
C ALA A 205 12.64 15.47 9.42
N GLU A 206 12.24 16.67 9.81
CA GLU A 206 12.37 17.21 11.17
C GLU A 206 11.71 16.36 12.26
N ARG A 207 10.84 15.42 11.89
CA ARG A 207 10.11 14.55 12.80
C ARG A 207 10.72 13.15 12.92
N ALA A 208 11.67 12.77 12.05
CA ALA A 208 12.44 11.54 12.16
C ALA A 208 13.77 11.84 12.86
N VAL A 209 13.82 11.62 14.18
CA VAL A 209 14.98 12.01 14.99
C VAL A 209 15.87 10.80 15.22
N LEU A 210 17.06 10.79 14.63
CA LEU A 210 18.08 9.78 14.88
C LEU A 210 18.68 9.99 16.27
N GLY A 211 18.70 8.94 17.07
CA GLY A 211 19.39 8.84 18.35
C GLY A 211 20.44 7.75 18.32
N ASP A 212 21.05 7.48 19.47
CA ASP A 212 22.06 6.43 19.61
C ASP A 212 21.42 5.03 19.44
N GLY A 213 21.60 4.44 18.26
CA GLY A 213 21.10 3.11 17.89
C GLY A 213 19.60 3.01 17.61
N TYR A 214 18.88 4.12 17.47
CA TYR A 214 17.45 4.12 17.11
C TYR A 214 17.04 5.36 16.31
N VAL A 215 15.92 5.27 15.59
CA VAL A 215 15.21 6.41 15.02
C VAL A 215 13.87 6.59 15.71
N GLN A 216 13.54 7.81 16.12
CA GLN A 216 12.21 8.14 16.62
C GLN A 216 11.31 8.54 15.45
N LEU A 217 10.24 7.77 15.24
CA LEU A 217 9.28 7.95 14.16
C LEU A 217 7.90 8.38 14.68
N PRO A 218 7.24 9.37 14.04
CA PRO A 218 5.83 9.67 14.27
C PRO A 218 4.91 8.46 13.98
N PRO A 219 3.64 8.51 14.42
CA PRO A 219 2.64 7.53 14.01
C PRO A 219 2.57 7.39 12.49
N MET A 220 2.37 6.16 11.99
CA MET A 220 2.16 5.87 10.57
C MET A 220 3.23 6.49 9.64
N SER A 221 4.50 6.34 10.00
CA SER A 221 5.62 6.91 9.23
C SER A 221 6.81 5.97 9.11
N GLY A 222 7.69 6.24 8.14
CA GLY A 222 8.91 5.49 7.90
C GLY A 222 10.11 6.41 7.64
N ALA A 223 11.31 5.87 7.86
CA ALA A 223 12.57 6.52 7.50
C ALA A 223 13.55 5.51 6.90
N LEU A 224 14.23 5.94 5.83
CA LEU A 224 15.38 5.27 5.25
C LEU A 224 16.63 5.88 5.86
N ILE A 225 17.49 5.03 6.43
CA ILE A 225 18.69 5.43 7.15
C ILE A 225 19.88 4.76 6.47
N ALA A 226 20.98 5.49 6.34
CA ALA A 226 22.26 5.00 5.84
C ALA A 226 23.32 5.06 6.94
#